data_AF-A0AAD7ZTB7-F1
#
_entry.id   AF-A0AAD7ZTB7-F1
#
_cell.length_a   1.000
_cell.length_b   1.000
_cell.length_c   1.000
_cell.angle_alpha   90.00
_cell.angle_beta   90.00
_cell.angle_gamma   90.00
#
_symmetry.space_group_name_H-M   'P 1'
#
loop_
_entity.id
_entity.type
_entity.pdbx_description
1 polymer ?
#
loop_
_entity_poly.entity_id
_entity_poly.type
_entity_poly.pdbx_seq_one_letter_code
_entity_poly.pdbx_strand_id
1 'polypeptide(L)'
;MDFLGLTQKGYVDPIRQMMREDYKEPGLEVKIKPPQRMRNLVVLDVYTYQVDGFARGSNDLLRRLRIKHMRKPVGPLEMYRVPGCVSMEAGWWLVDDGKVNWHKPHARFPIRWSESSRFVASVGLMKAY
;
A
#
# COMPACT_ATOMS: atom_id res chain seq x y z
N MET A 1 -12.68 -33.92 -1.17
CA MET A 1 -13.74 -32.96 -1.55
C MET A 1 -14.04 -32.14 -0.31
N ASP A 2 -13.69 -30.86 -0.32
CA ASP A 2 -13.93 -29.96 0.81
C ASP A 2 -15.38 -29.48 0.76
N PHE A 3 -16.23 -30.11 1.56
CA PHE A 3 -17.62 -29.69 1.76
C PHE A 3 -17.61 -28.66 2.90
N LEU A 4 -17.87 -27.39 2.58
CA LEU A 4 -18.05 -26.28 3.55
C LEU A 4 -16.78 -25.71 4.22
N GLY A 5 -15.60 -25.83 3.62
CA GLY A 5 -14.39 -25.13 4.12
C GLY A 5 -13.78 -25.70 5.41
N LEU A 6 -14.31 -26.83 5.89
CA LEU A 6 -13.67 -27.67 6.91
C LEU A 6 -12.74 -28.65 6.19
N THR A 7 -11.45 -28.33 6.16
CA THR A 7 -10.43 -29.32 5.79
C THR A 7 -10.17 -30.23 7.00
N GLN A 8 -9.65 -31.44 6.78
CA GLN A 8 -9.20 -32.32 7.89
C GLN A 8 -8.19 -31.65 8.85
N LYS A 9 -7.61 -30.50 8.46
CA LYS A 9 -6.64 -29.73 9.25
C LYS A 9 -7.22 -28.45 9.88
N GLY A 10 -8.52 -28.18 9.74
CA GLY A 10 -9.21 -27.03 10.34
C GLY A 10 -9.79 -26.05 9.33
N TYR A 11 -10.10 -24.84 9.81
CA TYR A 11 -10.59 -23.73 8.99
C TYR A 11 -9.52 -23.28 8.00
N VAL A 12 -9.96 -23.03 6.77
CA VAL A 12 -9.12 -22.44 5.73
C VAL A 12 -8.93 -20.96 6.03
N ASP A 13 -7.68 -20.50 6.07
CA ASP A 13 -7.32 -19.08 6.10
C ASP A 13 -7.24 -18.54 4.65
N PRO A 14 -8.30 -17.91 4.11
CA PRO A 14 -8.32 -17.51 2.71
C PRO A 14 -7.24 -16.48 2.38
N ILE A 15 -6.94 -15.58 3.31
CA ILE A 15 -5.91 -14.53 3.13
C ILE A 15 -4.53 -15.17 2.94
N ARG A 16 -4.22 -16.21 3.73
CA ARG A 16 -2.93 -16.89 3.66
C ARG A 16 -2.77 -17.70 2.38
N GLN A 17 -3.87 -18.23 1.82
CA GLN A 17 -3.86 -18.90 0.52
C GLN A 17 -3.63 -17.93 -0.65
N MET A 18 -4.02 -16.66 -0.49
CA MET A 18 -3.79 -15.64 -1.51
C MET A 18 -2.38 -15.05 -1.45
N MET A 19 -1.67 -15.19 -0.33
CA MET A 19 -0.30 -14.69 -0.17
C MET A 19 0.69 -15.43 -1.08
N ARG A 20 1.74 -14.73 -1.50
CA ARG A 20 2.90 -15.37 -2.12
C ARG A 20 3.63 -16.22 -1.09
N GLU A 21 4.14 -17.37 -1.51
CA GLU A 21 4.92 -18.27 -0.65
C GLU A 21 6.26 -17.64 -0.24
N ASP A 22 6.84 -16.81 -1.11
CA ASP A 22 8.11 -16.14 -0.89
C ASP A 22 8.00 -14.87 -0.03
N TYR A 23 6.77 -14.37 0.19
CA TYR A 23 6.56 -13.12 0.91
C TYR A 23 6.82 -13.31 2.40
N LYS A 24 7.74 -12.50 2.94
CA LYS A 24 7.96 -12.35 4.38
C LYS A 24 7.53 -10.95 4.78
N GLU A 25 6.68 -10.86 5.80
CA GLU A 25 6.38 -9.58 6.43
C GLU A 25 7.69 -8.91 6.82
N PRO A 26 7.87 -7.60 6.55
CA PRO A 26 9.08 -6.88 6.92
C PRO A 26 9.26 -7.01 8.44
N GLY A 27 10.27 -7.80 8.82
CA GLY A 27 10.60 -8.09 10.20
C GLY A 27 11.16 -6.86 10.90
N LEU A 28 10.95 -6.79 12.22
CA LEU A 28 11.68 -5.87 13.08
C LEU A 28 13.14 -6.33 13.18
N GLU A 29 14.01 -5.90 12.26
CA GLU A 29 15.44 -6.18 12.40
C GLU A 29 16.11 -5.30 13.47
N VAL A 30 15.44 -4.27 13.98
CA VAL A 30 16.07 -3.38 14.96
C VAL A 30 15.34 -3.42 16.31
N LYS A 31 15.87 -4.24 17.23
CA LYS A 31 15.71 -4.03 18.67
C LYS A 31 16.48 -2.76 19.06
N ILE A 32 16.00 -1.59 18.65
CA ILE A 32 16.50 -0.34 19.21
C ILE A 32 16.14 -0.42 20.70
N LYS A 33 17.09 -0.24 21.61
CA LYS A 33 16.72 0.01 23.00
C LYS A 33 16.33 1.49 23.04
N PRO A 34 15.11 1.87 23.47
CA PRO A 34 14.77 3.27 23.58
C PRO A 34 15.80 3.93 24.52
N PRO A 35 16.40 5.07 24.14
CA PRO A 35 17.34 5.77 25.01
C PRO A 35 16.63 6.12 26.31
N GLN A 36 17.29 5.89 27.46
CA GLN A 36 16.67 6.00 28.79
C GLN A 36 16.00 7.37 29.05
N ARG A 37 16.48 8.44 28.41
CA ARG A 37 15.90 9.80 28.47
C ARG A 37 14.53 9.96 27.78
N MET A 38 14.14 9.05 26.88
CA MET A 38 12.86 9.12 26.16
C MET A 38 11.75 8.29 26.80
N ARG A 39 11.97 7.65 27.96
CA ARG A 39 10.93 6.85 28.64
C ARG A 39 9.66 7.65 28.97
N ASN A 40 9.77 8.96 29.11
CA ASN A 40 8.66 9.86 29.43
C ASN A 40 8.01 10.49 28.18
N LEU A 41 8.62 10.33 27.00
CA LEU A 41 8.04 10.70 25.70
C LEU A 41 7.17 9.54 25.21
N VAL A 42 6.08 9.29 25.93
CA VAL A 42 5.05 8.27 25.61
C VAL A 42 4.42 8.49 24.21
N VAL A 43 4.68 9.64 23.57
CA VAL A 43 4.06 10.10 22.33
C VAL A 43 4.84 9.71 21.07
N LEU A 44 6.18 9.59 21.16
CA LEU A 44 7.03 9.26 20.03
C LEU A 44 7.33 7.76 20.02
N ASP A 45 6.40 7.02 19.47
CA ASP A 45 6.58 5.58 19.25
C ASP A 45 7.60 5.42 18.11
N VAL A 46 8.87 5.30 18.50
CA VAL A 46 10.07 5.21 17.63
C VAL A 46 9.93 4.08 16.59
N TYR A 47 9.01 3.14 16.82
CA TYR A 47 8.74 1.99 15.95
C TYR A 47 7.53 2.18 15.03
N THR A 48 6.77 3.28 15.15
CA THR A 48 5.56 3.56 14.35
C THR A 48 5.84 3.58 12.84
N TYR A 49 7.08 3.84 12.45
CA TYR A 49 7.42 4.11 11.06
C TYR A 49 8.05 2.95 10.31
N GLN A 50 8.38 1.84 10.99
CA GLN A 50 9.17 0.78 10.38
C GLN A 50 8.35 -0.45 9.99
N VAL A 51 7.26 -0.75 10.71
CA VAL A 51 6.54 -2.01 10.57
C VAL A 51 5.04 -1.80 10.73
N ASP A 52 4.24 -2.52 9.95
CA ASP A 52 2.78 -2.51 10.04
C ASP A 52 2.30 -3.13 11.36
N GLY A 53 1.19 -2.63 11.90
CA GLY A 53 0.60 -3.15 13.15
C GLY A 53 0.13 -4.60 13.00
N PHE A 54 -0.26 -5.00 11.79
CA PHE A 54 -0.60 -6.38 11.46
C PHE A 54 0.61 -7.33 11.59
N ALA A 55 1.78 -6.93 11.08
CA ALA A 55 3.01 -7.71 11.21
C ALA A 55 3.47 -7.88 12.68
N ARG A 56 3.05 -6.97 13.56
CA ARG A 56 3.24 -7.08 15.02
C ARG A 56 2.16 -7.89 15.75
N GLY A 57 1.12 -8.34 15.06
CA GLY A 57 -0.03 -9.00 15.69
C GLY A 57 -0.84 -8.09 16.63
N SER A 58 -0.71 -6.76 16.51
CA SER A 58 -1.37 -5.79 17.39
C SER A 58 -2.39 -4.95 16.62
N ASN A 59 -3.67 -5.22 16.86
CA ASN A 59 -4.78 -4.47 16.27
C ASN A 59 -4.82 -3.01 16.75
N ASP A 60 -4.44 -2.74 18.00
CA ASP A 60 -4.38 -1.38 18.54
C ASP A 60 -3.32 -0.55 17.82
N LEU A 61 -2.14 -1.13 17.56
CA LEU A 61 -1.10 -0.46 16.80
C LEU A 61 -1.56 -0.22 15.36
N LEU A 62 -2.15 -1.24 14.71
CA LEU A 62 -2.70 -1.10 13.36
C LEU A 62 -3.73 0.04 13.29
N ARG A 63 -4.62 0.14 14.28
CA ARG A 63 -5.61 1.22 14.38
C ARG A 63 -4.93 2.59 14.52
N ARG A 64 -3.93 2.71 15.40
CA ARG A 64 -3.17 3.97 15.57
C ARG A 64 -2.44 4.37 14.29
N LEU A 65 -1.87 3.41 13.56
CA LEU A 65 -1.22 3.65 12.27
C LEU A 65 -2.20 4.14 11.22
N ARG A 66 -3.40 3.56 11.14
CA ARG A 66 -4.47 4.02 10.26
C ARG A 66 -4.93 5.44 10.56
N ILE A 67 -5.08 5.79 11.85
CA ILE A 67 -5.42 7.16 12.27
C ILE A 67 -4.33 8.16 11.83
N LYS A 68 -3.06 7.74 11.88
CA LYS A 68 -1.92 8.54 11.40
C LYS A 68 -1.75 8.52 9.88
N HIS A 69 -2.67 7.90 9.13
CA HIS A 69 -2.57 7.69 7.68
C HIS A 69 -1.28 7.00 7.23
N MET A 70 -0.66 6.22 8.12
CA MET A 70 0.52 5.40 7.79
C MET A 70 0.08 4.25 6.88
N ARG A 71 0.66 4.16 5.69
CA ARG A 71 0.42 3.08 4.74
C ARG A 71 1.42 1.96 4.95
N LYS A 72 1.01 0.73 4.67
CA LYS A 72 1.94 -0.41 4.61
C LYS A 72 3.02 -0.09 3.55
N PRO A 73 4.32 -0.34 3.85
CA PRO A 73 5.39 -0.02 2.92
C PRO A 73 5.35 -0.89 1.65
N VAL A 74 4.85 -2.11 1.77
CA VAL A 74 4.71 -3.06 0.66
C VAL A 74 3.32 -3.01 0.04
N GLY A 75 3.29 -3.14 -1.28
CA GLY A 75 2.06 -3.14 -2.06
C GLY A 75 1.36 -4.51 -2.10
N PRO A 76 0.09 -4.57 -2.52
CA PRO A 76 -0.64 -5.83 -2.66
C PRO A 76 -0.01 -6.77 -3.72
N LEU A 77 0.67 -6.22 -4.74
CA LEU A 77 1.35 -7.00 -5.78
C LEU A 77 2.59 -7.75 -5.28
N GLU A 78 3.26 -7.21 -4.28
CA GLU A 78 4.43 -7.83 -3.64
C GLU A 78 3.99 -8.90 -2.62
N MET A 79 2.82 -8.71 -2.00
CA MET A 79 2.34 -9.53 -0.90
C MET A 79 1.47 -10.72 -1.36
N TYR A 80 0.59 -10.51 -2.34
CA TYR A 80 -0.36 -11.52 -2.80
C TYR A 80 0.01 -12.07 -4.17
N ARG A 81 -0.33 -13.34 -4.39
CA ARG A 81 -0.24 -14.01 -5.70
C ARG A 81 -1.43 -13.70 -6.57
N VAL A 82 -2.60 -13.51 -5.96
CA VAL A 82 -3.88 -13.25 -6.61
C VAL A 82 -4.61 -12.10 -5.90
N PRO A 83 -5.40 -11.28 -6.62
CA PRO A 83 -6.19 -10.24 -5.99
C PRO A 83 -7.28 -10.87 -5.13
N GLY A 84 -7.33 -10.50 -3.84
CA GLY A 84 -8.34 -11.02 -2.91
C GLY A 84 -9.69 -10.29 -2.98
N CYS A 85 -9.73 -9.10 -3.57
CA CYS A 85 -10.93 -8.26 -3.69
C CYS A 85 -10.94 -7.52 -5.03
N VAL A 86 -12.13 -7.13 -5.49
CA VAL A 86 -12.34 -6.36 -6.73
C VAL A 86 -11.56 -5.03 -6.75
N SER A 87 -11.40 -4.38 -5.59
CA SER A 87 -10.61 -3.16 -5.48
C SER A 87 -9.12 -3.37 -5.76
N MET A 88 -8.58 -4.56 -5.46
CA MET A 88 -7.19 -4.90 -5.76
C MET A 88 -7.02 -5.20 -7.26
N GLU A 89 -8.02 -5.80 -7.89
CA GLU A 89 -8.02 -6.17 -9.30
C GLU A 89 -7.82 -4.96 -10.22
N ALA A 90 -8.46 -3.83 -9.91
CA ALA A 90 -8.34 -2.59 -10.69
C ALA A 90 -6.89 -2.09 -10.81
N GLY A 91 -6.07 -2.26 -9.76
CA GLY A 91 -4.66 -1.87 -9.75
C GLY A 91 -3.69 -3.00 -10.06
N TRP A 92 -4.20 -4.23 -10.23
CA TRP A 92 -3.37 -5.43 -10.29
C TRP A 92 -2.50 -5.48 -11.55
N TRP A 93 -3.04 -4.97 -12.65
CA TRP A 93 -2.41 -5.02 -13.97
C TRP A 93 -1.55 -3.78 -14.29
N LEU A 94 -1.31 -2.91 -13.29
CA LEU A 94 -0.49 -1.70 -13.48
C LEU A 94 1.01 -2.00 -13.52
N VAL A 95 1.44 -3.13 -12.95
CA VAL A 95 2.83 -3.58 -13.01
C VAL A 95 2.93 -4.64 -14.10
N ASP A 96 3.60 -4.28 -15.20
CA ASP A 96 3.90 -5.18 -16.32
C ASP A 96 5.32 -5.73 -16.14
N ASP A 97 5.52 -7.04 -16.37
CA ASP A 97 6.77 -7.78 -16.13
C ASP A 97 7.87 -7.48 -17.17
N GLY A 98 8.04 -6.21 -17.55
CA GLY A 98 9.18 -5.78 -18.36
C GLY A 98 9.06 -6.07 -19.86
N LYS A 99 7.94 -6.59 -20.37
CA LYS A 99 7.66 -6.67 -21.83
C LYS A 99 7.21 -5.32 -22.42
N VAL A 100 7.78 -4.24 -21.92
CA VAL A 100 7.35 -2.83 -22.01
C VAL A 100 7.33 -2.24 -23.44
N ASN A 101 7.74 -3.01 -24.46
CA ASN A 101 7.86 -2.52 -25.83
C ASN A 101 7.04 -3.29 -26.86
N TRP A 102 6.05 -4.10 -26.47
CA TRP A 102 5.18 -4.75 -27.45
C TRP A 102 4.32 -3.74 -28.24
N HIS A 103 4.01 -2.60 -27.64
CA HIS A 103 3.33 -1.50 -28.29
C HIS A 103 3.91 -0.16 -27.83
N LYS A 104 4.52 0.58 -28.76
CA LYS A 104 4.88 1.99 -28.53
C LYS A 104 3.62 2.81 -28.77
N PRO A 105 3.04 3.46 -27.74
CA PRO A 105 1.91 4.34 -27.99
C PRO A 105 2.37 5.43 -28.98
N HIS A 106 1.49 5.78 -29.92
CA HIS A 106 1.72 6.93 -30.79
C HIS A 106 2.05 8.16 -29.95
N ALA A 107 2.85 9.07 -30.51
CA ALA A 107 3.17 10.34 -29.86
C ALA A 107 1.87 11.01 -29.41
N ARG A 108 1.69 11.14 -28.10
CA ARG A 108 0.55 11.85 -27.52
C ARG A 108 0.89 13.34 -27.49
N PHE A 109 0.02 14.15 -28.07
CA PHE A 109 0.12 15.61 -28.03
C PHE A 109 -0.98 16.14 -27.09
N PRO A 110 -0.76 16.16 -25.76
CA PRO A 110 -1.75 16.71 -24.84
C PRO A 110 -2.00 18.17 -25.17
N ILE A 111 -3.25 18.62 -25.00
CA ILE A 111 -3.59 20.04 -25.15
C ILE A 111 -2.76 20.82 -24.13
N ARG A 112 -1.82 21.61 -24.63
CA ARG A 112 -1.03 22.52 -23.79
C ARG A 112 -1.86 23.76 -23.54
N TRP A 113 -1.86 24.25 -22.31
CA TRP A 113 -2.39 25.59 -22.05
C TRP A 113 -1.53 26.59 -22.82
N SER A 114 -2.18 27.41 -23.65
CA SER A 114 -1.52 28.53 -24.32
C SER A 114 -1.05 29.55 -23.28
N GLU A 115 -0.12 30.42 -23.67
CA GLU A 115 0.31 31.53 -22.81
C GLU A 115 -0.88 32.42 -22.42
N SER A 116 -1.83 32.64 -23.35
CA SER A 116 -3.07 33.36 -23.08
C SER A 116 -3.92 32.66 -22.02
N SER A 117 -4.10 31.34 -22.09
CA SER A 117 -4.84 30.59 -21.07
C SER A 117 -4.15 30.63 -19.70
N ARG A 118 -2.82 30.57 -19.66
CA ARG A 118 -2.04 30.73 -18.42
C ARG A 118 -2.15 32.14 -17.85
N PHE A 119 -2.09 33.16 -18.70
CA PHE A 119 -2.24 34.56 -18.31
C PHE A 119 -3.62 34.82 -17.71
N VAL A 120 -4.70 34.39 -18.39
CA VAL A 120 -6.07 34.52 -17.90
C VAL A 120 -6.27 33.81 -16.54
N ALA A 121 -5.66 32.63 -16.35
CA ALA A 121 -5.66 31.94 -15.06
C ALA A 121 -4.88 32.71 -13.98
N SER A 122 -3.70 33.26 -14.30
CA SER A 122 -2.90 34.05 -13.34
C SER A 122 -3.56 35.36 -12.92
N VAL A 123 -4.36 35.98 -13.80
CA VAL A 123 -5.10 37.21 -13.53
C VAL A 123 -6.41 36.92 -12.78
N GLY A 124 -6.74 35.65 -12.54
CA GLY A 124 -7.92 35.24 -11.76
C GLY A 124 -9.26 35.46 -12.48
N LEU A 125 -9.24 35.65 -13.80
CA LEU A 125 -10.45 35.88 -14.60
C LEU A 125 -11.22 34.60 -14.93
N MET A 126 -10.59 33.42 -14.78
CA MET A 126 -11.31 32.14 -14.77
C MET A 126 -11.78 31.83 -13.35
N LYS A 127 -13.04 32.15 -13.05
CA LYS A 127 -13.75 31.47 -11.95
C LYS A 127 -14.06 30.06 -12.43
N ALA A 128 -13.49 29.06 -11.75
CA ALA A 128 -13.92 27.68 -11.91
C ALA A 128 -15.40 27.59 -11.51
N TYR A 129 -16.25 27.15 -12.43
CA TYR A 129 -17.61 26.71 -12.12
C TYR A 129 -17.57 25.34 -11.44
#